data_AF-A0A358QQL1-F1
#
_entry.id   AF-A0A358QQL1-F1
#
_cell.length_a   1.000
_cell.length_b   1.000
_cell.length_c   1.000
_cell.angle_alpha   90.00
_cell.angle_beta   90.00
_cell.angle_gamma   90.00
#
_symmetry.space_group_name_H-M   'P 1'
#
loop_
_entity.id
_entity.type
_entity.pdbx_description
1 polymer ?
#
loop_
_entity_poly.entity_id
_entity_poly.type
_entity_poly.pdbx_seq_one_letter_code
_entity_poly.pdbx_strand_id
1 'polypeptide(L)'
;MKGDRVEIVIDTGGSAETYEIVATRAGRKVEVSTARGVVEVSEVTRAGQTVRTGRFMATRVIALVEHPASDEPVGAEESSRRRRPRAEQAETLL
;
A
#
# COMPACT_ATOMS: atom_id res chain seq x y z
N MET A 1 10.32 -2.92 13.03
CA MET A 1 9.86 -2.77 11.62
C MET A 1 8.66 -1.83 11.59
N LYS A 2 8.57 -0.94 10.58
CA LYS A 2 7.37 -0.09 10.38
C LYS A 2 6.27 -0.98 9.80
N GLY A 3 5.05 -0.77 10.28
CA GLY A 3 3.93 -1.70 10.13
C GLY A 3 3.35 -1.78 8.71
N ASP A 4 2.19 -2.39 8.62
CA ASP A 4 1.53 -2.72 7.36
C ASP A 4 1.23 -1.50 6.48
N ARG A 5 1.16 -1.73 5.18
CA ARG A 5 0.71 -0.76 4.18
C ARG A 5 -0.44 -1.35 3.36
N VAL A 6 -1.39 -0.52 2.99
CA VAL A 6 -2.40 -0.84 1.98
C VAL A 6 -2.33 0.18 0.86
N GLU A 7 -2.23 -0.31 -0.37
CA GLU A 7 -2.37 0.46 -1.59
C GLU A 7 -3.78 0.26 -2.16
N ILE A 8 -4.44 1.35 -2.54
CA ILE A 8 -5.80 1.36 -3.07
C ILE A 8 -5.77 2.08 -4.41
N VAL A 9 -6.21 1.41 -5.47
CA VAL A 9 -6.40 2.02 -6.79
C VAL A 9 -7.88 2.23 -7.02
N ILE A 10 -8.28 3.45 -7.36
CA ILE A 10 -9.69 3.80 -7.63
C ILE A 10 -9.89 4.41 -9.02
N ASP A 11 -11.07 4.24 -9.58
CA ASP A 11 -11.54 4.98 -10.76
C ASP A 11 -12.15 6.33 -10.35
N THR A 12 -11.55 7.42 -10.83
CA THR A 12 -12.04 8.79 -10.63
C THR A 12 -12.97 9.28 -11.73
N GLY A 13 -13.42 8.40 -12.63
CA GLY A 13 -14.34 8.71 -13.73
C GLY A 13 -13.64 8.93 -15.06
N GLY A 14 -12.69 8.04 -15.39
CA GLY A 14 -11.90 8.11 -16.63
C GLY A 14 -10.39 8.04 -16.42
N SER A 15 -9.94 8.00 -15.16
CA SER A 15 -8.55 7.79 -14.78
C SER A 15 -8.46 6.93 -13.52
N ALA A 16 -7.36 6.20 -13.39
CA ALA A 16 -7.03 5.49 -12.15
C ALA A 16 -6.17 6.39 -11.25
N GLU A 17 -6.50 6.43 -9.97
CA GLU A 17 -5.68 7.08 -8.94
C GLU A 17 -5.30 6.09 -7.84
N THR A 18 -4.06 6.19 -7.38
CA THR A 18 -3.52 5.33 -6.33
C THR A 18 -3.41 6.10 -5.02
N TYR A 19 -3.91 5.50 -3.95
CA TYR A 19 -3.85 5.98 -2.58
C TYR A 19 -3.10 4.98 -1.71
N GLU A 20 -2.40 5.48 -0.69
CA GLU A 20 -1.62 4.64 0.23
C GLU A 20 -1.93 4.99 1.68
N ILE A 21 -2.19 3.97 2.49
CA ILE A 21 -2.30 4.08 3.95
C ILE A 21 -1.26 3.19 4.59
N VAL A 22 -0.43 3.78 5.45
CA VAL A 22 0.72 3.11 6.09
C VAL A 22 0.60 3.19 7.60
N ALA A 23 0.90 2.12 8.30
CA ALA A 23 1.15 2.17 9.73
C ALA A 23 2.49 2.86 10.03
N THR A 24 2.42 4.12 10.46
CA THR A 24 3.58 5.02 10.52
C THR A 24 4.40 4.92 11.82
N ARG A 25 3.87 4.26 12.87
CA ARG A 25 4.60 4.01 14.13
C ARG A 25 4.57 2.53 14.50
N ALA A 26 5.56 2.10 15.28
CA ALA A 26 5.64 0.75 15.83
C ALA A 26 4.39 0.37 16.60
N GLY A 27 3.97 -0.90 16.47
CA GLY A 27 2.77 -1.43 17.12
C GLY A 27 1.45 -0.94 16.53
N ARG A 28 1.47 -0.19 15.43
CA ARG A 28 0.27 0.11 14.64
C ARG A 28 0.21 -0.82 13.43
N LYS A 29 -1.01 -1.10 12.98
CA LYS A 29 -1.30 -1.88 11.78
C LYS A 29 -2.33 -1.15 10.92
N VAL A 30 -2.49 -1.59 9.69
CA VAL A 30 -3.57 -1.13 8.83
C VAL A 30 -4.64 -2.21 8.81
N GLU A 31 -5.89 -1.82 9.05
CA GLU A 31 -7.05 -2.70 8.95
C GLU A 31 -7.89 -2.29 7.75
N VAL A 32 -8.38 -3.28 7.02
CA VAL A 32 -9.33 -3.11 5.92
C VAL A 32 -10.65 -3.70 6.33
N SER A 33 -11.72 -2.95 6.15
CA SER A 33 -13.08 -3.45 6.31
C SER A 33 -13.96 -2.98 5.15
N THR A 34 -14.93 -3.80 4.77
CA THR A 34 -15.89 -3.45 3.73
C THR A 34 -17.30 -3.58 4.29
N ALA A 35 -18.06 -2.49 4.28
CA ALA A 35 -19.42 -2.46 4.78
C ALA A 35 -20.25 -1.41 4.02
N ARG A 36 -21.52 -1.74 3.74
CA ARG A 36 -22.51 -0.81 3.16
C ARG A 36 -22.01 -0.09 1.89
N GLY A 37 -21.29 -0.80 1.02
CA GLY A 37 -20.77 -0.23 -0.23
C GLY A 37 -19.55 0.69 -0.07
N VAL A 38 -18.92 0.70 1.10
CA VAL A 38 -17.71 1.46 1.39
C VAL A 38 -16.60 0.51 1.83
N VAL A 39 -15.40 0.70 1.28
CA VAL A 39 -14.16 0.12 1.78
C VAL A 39 -13.53 1.13 2.73
N GLU A 40 -13.44 0.79 4.01
CA GLU A 40 -12.73 1.57 5.02
C GLU A 40 -11.33 0.98 5.23
N VAL A 41 -10.31 1.82 5.15
CA VAL A 41 -8.93 1.45 5.42
C VAL A 41 -8.42 2.34 6.54
N SER A 42 -8.03 1.73 7.66
CA SER A 42 -7.73 2.45 8.90
C SER A 42 -6.37 2.08 9.45
N GLU A 43 -5.55 3.08 9.75
CA GLU A 43 -4.40 2.86 10.63
C GLU A 43 -4.92 2.77 12.06
N VAL A 44 -4.67 1.64 12.73
CA VAL A 44 -5.10 1.38 14.10
C VAL A 44 -3.91 1.16 15.02
N THR A 45 -4.09 1.54 16.28
CA THR A 45 -3.14 1.21 17.35
C THR A 45 -3.20 -0.26 17.73
N ARG A 46 -2.21 -0.73 18.51
CA ARG A 46 -2.21 -2.10 19.09
C ARG A 46 -3.48 -2.41 19.89
N ALA A 47 -4.07 -1.39 20.52
CA ALA A 47 -5.31 -1.52 21.30
C ALA A 47 -6.58 -1.41 20.44
N GLY A 48 -6.47 -1.28 19.11
CA GLY A 48 -7.60 -1.16 18.19
C GLY A 48 -8.13 0.25 17.98
N GLN A 49 -7.61 1.27 18.68
CA GLN A 49 -8.03 2.65 18.46
C GLN A 49 -7.60 3.13 17.06
N THR A 50 -8.56 3.62 16.27
CA THR A 50 -8.33 4.23 14.96
C THR A 50 -7.58 5.55 15.10
N VAL A 51 -6.54 5.74 14.27
CA VAL A 51 -5.76 6.97 14.18
C VAL A 51 -6.14 7.81 12.97
N ARG A 52 -6.25 7.16 11.80
CA ARG A 52 -6.70 7.79 10.56
C ARG A 52 -7.41 6.76 9.69
N THR A 53 -8.35 7.23 8.88
CA THR A 53 -9.17 6.39 8.01
C THR A 53 -9.29 7.00 6.63
N GLY A 54 -9.10 6.18 5.60
CA GLY A 54 -9.58 6.44 4.24
C GLY A 54 -10.88 5.69 4.00
N ARG A 55 -11.82 6.31 3.28
CA ARG A 55 -13.07 5.68 2.86
C ARG A 55 -13.19 5.78 1.36
N PHE A 56 -13.43 4.65 0.72
CA PHE A 56 -13.53 4.53 -0.72
C PHE A 56 -14.88 3.91 -1.08
N MET A 57 -15.56 4.44 -2.10
CA MET A 57 -16.75 3.78 -2.64
C MET A 57 -16.32 2.44 -3.22
N ALA A 58 -16.88 1.33 -2.72
CA ALA A 58 -16.49 -0.01 -3.16
C ALA A 58 -16.68 -0.19 -4.68
N THR A 59 -17.67 0.46 -5.27
CA THR A 59 -17.95 0.43 -6.71
C THR A 59 -16.86 1.08 -7.57
N ARG A 60 -15.98 1.90 -6.99
CA ARG A 60 -14.88 2.58 -7.69
C ARG A 60 -13.52 1.98 -7.39
N VAL A 61 -13.41 1.03 -6.46
CA VAL A 61 -12.13 0.39 -6.15
C VAL A 61 -11.78 -0.59 -7.27
N ILE A 62 -10.68 -0.32 -7.96
CA ILE A 62 -10.12 -1.17 -9.02
C ILE A 62 -9.27 -2.27 -8.40
N ALA A 63 -8.43 -1.91 -7.43
CA ALA A 63 -7.55 -2.83 -6.73
C ALA A 63 -7.31 -2.39 -5.29
N LEU A 64 -7.11 -3.37 -4.42
CA LEU A 64 -6.63 -3.20 -3.05
C LEU A 64 -5.53 -4.22 -2.81
N VAL A 65 -4.35 -3.74 -2.41
CA VAL A 65 -3.17 -4.58 -2.18
C VAL A 65 -2.68 -4.36 -0.76
N GLU A 66 -2.70 -5.44 0.03
CA GLU A 66 -2.13 -5.46 1.37
C GLU A 66 -0.65 -5.83 1.30
N HIS A 67 0.19 -5.00 1.89
CA HIS A 67 1.62 -5.20 2.05
C HIS A 67 1.93 -5.36 3.54
N PRO A 68 1.81 -6.60 4.08
CA PRO A 68 2.15 -6.85 5.46
C PRO A 68 3.64 -6.59 5.69
N ALA A 69 3.98 -6.03 6.85
CA ALA A 69 5.38 -5.93 7.23
C ALA A 69 5.98 -7.35 7.34
N SER A 70 7.12 -7.61 6.72
CA SER A 70 7.80 -8.90 6.84
C SER A 70 8.13 -9.15 8.32
N ASP A 71 7.73 -10.30 8.87
CA ASP A 71 8.23 -10.77 10.18
C ASP A 71 9.67 -11.30 10.02
N GLU A 72 10.61 -10.45 9.61
CA GLU A 72 12.02 -10.82 9.73
C GLU A 72 12.48 -10.62 11.18
N PRO A 73 13.00 -11.67 11.86
CA PRO A 73 13.73 -11.45 13.10
C PRO A 73 14.86 -10.47 12.79
N VAL A 74 14.94 -9.40 13.59
CA VAL A 74 15.90 -8.30 13.45
C VAL A 74 17.32 -8.88 13.32
N GLY A 75 17.85 -8.99 12.09
CA GLY A 75 19.14 -9.66 11.90
C GLY A 75 19.67 -9.91 10.48
N ALA A 76 19.01 -9.46 9.41
CA ALA A 76 19.58 -9.59 8.06
C ALA A 76 19.34 -8.31 7.24
N GLU A 77 20.08 -7.25 7.58
CA GLU A 77 20.33 -6.20 6.60
C GLU A 77 21.14 -6.81 5.44
N GLU A 78 20.55 -6.86 4.24
CA GLU A 78 21.19 -6.64 2.93
C GLU A 78 20.41 -7.36 1.81
N SER A 79 19.52 -6.65 1.12
CA SER A 79 19.36 -6.74 -0.35
C SER A 79 18.08 -6.02 -0.81
N SER A 80 18.24 -4.91 -1.53
CA SER A 80 17.31 -4.55 -2.63
C SER A 80 17.78 -3.35 -3.45
N ARG A 81 18.81 -2.60 -3.01
CA ARG A 81 19.28 -1.40 -3.74
C ARG A 81 20.07 -1.70 -5.04
N ARG A 82 19.99 -2.92 -5.59
CA ARG A 82 20.66 -3.33 -6.84
C ARG A 82 19.69 -4.03 -7.81
N ARG A 83 18.71 -3.30 -8.33
CA ARG A 83 18.22 -3.55 -9.69
C ARG A 83 18.20 -2.23 -10.46
N ARG A 84 19.26 -2.03 -11.23
CA ARG A 84 19.29 -1.04 -12.32
C ARG A 84 18.28 -1.48 -13.39
N PRO A 85 17.43 -0.59 -13.92
CA PRO A 85 16.83 -0.85 -15.21
C PRO A 85 17.88 -0.65 -16.32
N ARG A 86 17.89 -1.64 -17.21
CA ARG A 86 18.68 -1.83 -18.42
C ARG A 86 18.42 -0.67 -19.41
N ALA A 87 19.49 -0.08 -19.96
CA ALA A 87 19.40 0.86 -21.06
C ALA A 87 18.77 0.17 -22.29
N GLU A 88 17.67 0.72 -22.79
CA GLU A 88 17.03 0.26 -24.02
C GLU A 88 17.75 0.82 -25.24
N GLN A 89 18.48 -0.10 -25.89
CA GLN A 89 18.45 -0.42 -27.32
C GLN A 89 18.71 0.69 -28.36
N ALA A 90 19.81 0.47 -29.07
CA ALA A 90 20.15 1.05 -30.35
C ALA A 90 19.13 0.68 -31.45
N GLU A 91 18.85 1.62 -32.34
CA GLU A 91 18.84 1.52 -33.82
C GLU A 91 17.85 2.53 -34.40
N THR A 92 18.38 3.62 -34.96
CA THR A 92 17.92 4.08 -36.27
C THR A 92 19.17 4.36 -37.10
N LEU A 93 19.33 3.55 -38.14
CA LEU A 93 20.37 3.60 -39.15
C LEU A 93 20.43 4.95 -39.88
N LEU A 94 21.63 5.18 -40.44
CA LEU A 94 21.97 6.05 -41.57
C LEU A 94 20.90 6.11 -42.68
#